data_AF-A0A081CL55-F1
#
_entry.id   AF-A0A081CL55-F1
#
_cell.length_a   1.000
_cell.length_b   1.000
_cell.length_c   1.000
_cell.angle_alpha   90.00
_cell.angle_beta   90.00
_cell.angle_gamma   90.00
#
_symmetry.space_group_name_H-M   'P 1'
#
loop_
_entity.id
_entity.type
_entity.pdbx_description
1 polymer ?
#
loop_
_entity_poly.entity_id
_entity_poly.type
_entity_poly.pdbx_seq_one_letter_code
_entity_poly.pdbx_strand_id
1 'polypeptide(L)'
;MPPPPQMQGMPGGEPTVFQKIKMGAMTGTLVGLTIGFIGGGIQILRAGPGPRGALGTLSQFMLSSAATFGFFMSIGTVLRTEGIEANPHLTPAQRIVALRQHELLREAARNGVHIQDRK
;
A
#
# COMPACT_ATOMS: atom_id res chain seq x y z
N MET A 1 5.82 24.20 6.00
CA MET A 1 4.78 23.45 5.26
C MET A 1 4.55 22.13 5.97
N PRO A 2 3.32 21.84 6.47
CA PRO A 2 3.02 20.60 7.17
C PRO A 2 3.17 19.40 6.22
N PRO A 3 3.69 18.26 6.69
CA PRO A 3 3.81 17.05 5.87
C PRO A 3 2.41 16.57 5.45
N PRO A 4 2.24 16.13 4.20
CA PRO A 4 0.95 15.68 3.69
C PRO A 4 0.40 14.54 4.55
N PRO A 5 -0.93 14.51 4.78
CA PRO A 5 -1.58 13.44 5.53
C PRO A 5 -1.31 12.11 4.83
N GLN A 6 -0.46 11.30 5.44
CA GLN A 6 -0.28 9.91 5.06
C GLN A 6 -1.64 9.24 5.24
N MET A 7 -2.21 8.77 4.14
CA MET A 7 -3.52 8.13 4.11
C MET A 7 -3.64 7.14 5.26
N GLN A 8 -4.50 7.56 6.19
CA GLN A 8 -4.80 6.93 7.46
C GLN A 8 -5.44 5.57 7.19
N GLY A 9 -4.65 4.51 7.25
CA GLY A 9 -5.14 3.15 7.35
C GLY A 9 -5.88 2.97 8.67
N MET A 10 -7.20 2.77 8.56
CA MET A 10 -8.22 2.39 9.53
C MET A 10 -7.77 1.99 10.96
N PRO A 11 -8.44 2.49 12.02
CA PRO A 11 -8.13 2.14 13.41
C PRO A 11 -8.59 0.72 13.75
N GLY A 12 -7.66 -0.18 14.07
CA GLY A 12 -7.97 -1.46 14.72
C GLY A 12 -7.05 -2.60 14.31
N GLY A 13 -6.15 -3.00 15.22
CA GLY A 13 -5.38 -4.25 15.19
C GLY A 13 -4.27 -4.31 14.14
N GLU A 14 -3.17 -4.97 14.48
CA GLU A 14 -2.20 -5.42 13.48
C GLU A 14 -2.95 -6.27 12.44
N PRO A 15 -2.86 -5.97 11.13
CA PRO A 15 -3.56 -6.73 10.12
C PRO A 15 -3.11 -8.19 10.16
N THR A 16 -4.04 -9.10 10.43
CA THR A 16 -3.76 -10.55 10.42
C THR A 16 -3.18 -10.98 9.07
N VAL A 17 -2.45 -12.09 9.02
CA VAL A 17 -1.90 -12.65 7.76
C VAL A 17 -2.98 -12.75 6.69
N PHE A 18 -4.18 -13.19 7.07
CA PHE A 18 -5.33 -13.25 6.17
C PHE A 18 -5.78 -11.88 5.65
N GLN A 19 -5.77 -10.85 6.51
CA GLN A 19 -6.09 -9.48 6.12
C GLN A 19 -5.03 -8.88 5.18
N LYS A 20 -3.75 -9.23 5.36
CA LYS A 20 -2.65 -8.88 4.44
C LYS A 20 -2.81 -9.57 3.08
N ILE A 21 -3.07 -10.88 3.07
CA ILE A 21 -3.39 -11.67 1.87
C ILE A 21 -4.54 -11.02 1.11
N LYS A 22 -5.62 -10.65 1.80
CA LYS A 22 -6.81 -10.02 1.23
C LYS A 22 -6.50 -8.63 0.65
N MET A 23 -5.71 -7.81 1.32
CA MET A 23 -5.29 -6.51 0.78
C MET A 23 -4.47 -6.66 -0.51
N GLY A 24 -3.50 -7.59 -0.52
CA GLY A 24 -2.71 -7.89 -1.70
C GLY A 24 -3.55 -8.43 -2.86
N ALA A 25 -4.48 -9.34 -2.55
CA ALA A 25 -5.40 -9.89 -3.53
C ALA A 25 -6.33 -8.82 -4.11
N MET A 26 -6.92 -7.94 -3.28
CA MET A 26 -7.82 -6.88 -3.75
C MET A 26 -7.10 -5.88 -4.64
N THR A 27 -5.92 -5.42 -4.24
CA THR A 27 -5.14 -4.45 -5.03
C THR A 27 -4.60 -5.08 -6.31
N GLY A 28 -4.08 -6.31 -6.23
CA GLY A 28 -3.59 -7.06 -7.38
C GLY A 28 -4.69 -7.40 -8.39
N THR A 29 -5.86 -7.81 -7.95
CA THR A 29 -6.99 -8.10 -8.84
C THR A 29 -7.53 -6.83 -9.51
N LEU A 30 -7.62 -5.71 -8.78
CA LEU A 30 -8.06 -4.43 -9.35
C LEU A 30 -7.09 -3.93 -10.44
N VAL A 31 -5.80 -3.95 -10.16
CA VAL A 31 -4.77 -3.54 -11.14
C VAL A 31 -4.71 -4.54 -12.31
N GLY A 32 -4.82 -5.84 -12.03
CA GLY A 32 -4.87 -6.86 -13.09
C GLY A 32 -6.10 -6.72 -13.99
N LEU A 33 -7.26 -6.33 -13.44
CA LEU A 33 -8.46 -6.03 -14.23
C LEU A 33 -8.25 -4.83 -15.15
N THR A 34 -7.65 -3.73 -14.67
CA THR A 34 -7.43 -2.54 -15.49
C THR A 34 -6.38 -2.75 -16.56
N ILE A 35 -5.26 -3.42 -16.24
CA ILE A 35 -4.23 -3.78 -17.21
C ILE A 35 -4.80 -4.78 -18.23
N GLY A 36 -5.56 -5.78 -17.79
CA GLY A 36 -6.21 -6.74 -18.67
C GLY A 36 -7.28 -6.10 -19.56
N PHE A 37 -7.96 -5.05 -19.09
CA PHE A 37 -8.89 -4.27 -19.90
C PHE A 37 -8.15 -3.47 -20.98
N ILE A 38 -7.04 -2.80 -20.64
CA ILE A 38 -6.25 -2.02 -21.61
C ILE A 38 -5.60 -2.96 -22.62
N GLY A 39 -4.91 -4.01 -22.16
CA GLY A 39 -4.26 -4.99 -23.02
C GLY A 39 -5.26 -5.75 -23.90
N GLY A 40 -6.36 -6.22 -23.31
CA GLY A 40 -7.44 -6.88 -24.04
C GLY A 40 -8.14 -5.94 -25.02
N GLY A 41 -8.37 -4.68 -24.65
CA GLY A 41 -8.95 -3.65 -25.51
C GLY A 41 -8.06 -3.33 -26.70
N ILE A 42 -6.75 -3.15 -26.50
CA ILE A 42 -5.79 -2.93 -27.59
C ILE A 42 -5.75 -4.16 -28.51
N GLN A 43 -5.77 -5.37 -27.97
CA GLN A 43 -5.80 -6.60 -28.77
C GLN A 43 -7.07 -6.71 -29.61
N ILE A 44 -8.24 -6.36 -29.07
CA ILE A 44 -9.50 -6.35 -29.82
C ILE A 44 -9.50 -5.28 -30.90
N LEU A 45 -8.95 -4.10 -30.61
CA LEU A 45 -8.86 -3.00 -31.59
C LEU A 45 -7.87 -3.31 -32.73
N ARG A 46 -6.78 -4.05 -32.45
CA ARG A 46 -5.75 -4.36 -33.45
C ARG A 46 -6.00 -5.66 -34.21
N ALA A 47 -6.36 -6.72 -33.51
CA ALA A 47 -6.49 -8.08 -34.06
C ALA A 47 -7.96 -8.52 -34.22
N GLY A 48 -8.91 -7.67 -33.82
CA GLY A 48 -10.33 -7.98 -33.83
C GLY A 48 -10.78 -8.78 -32.61
N PRO A 49 -12.11 -8.90 -32.40
CA PRO A 49 -12.71 -9.53 -31.23
C PRO A 49 -12.49 -11.06 -31.10
N GLY A 50 -11.89 -11.70 -32.09
CA GLY A 50 -11.68 -13.15 -32.11
C GLY A 50 -12.98 -13.97 -32.19
N PRO A 51 -12.87 -15.31 -32.22
CA PRO A 51 -14.03 -16.21 -32.38
C PRO A 51 -14.96 -16.23 -31.16
N ARG A 52 -14.50 -15.74 -30.00
CA ARG A 52 -15.27 -15.65 -28.75
C ARG A 52 -15.99 -14.30 -28.59
N GLY A 53 -15.90 -13.41 -29.59
CA GLY A 53 -16.47 -12.06 -29.53
C GLY A 53 -15.68 -11.10 -28.62
N ALA A 54 -16.00 -9.80 -28.71
CA ALA A 54 -15.25 -8.74 -28.03
C ALA A 54 -15.26 -8.92 -26.51
N LEU A 55 -16.44 -9.17 -25.93
CA LEU A 55 -16.59 -9.40 -24.50
C LEU A 55 -15.92 -10.68 -24.02
N GLY A 56 -15.96 -11.76 -24.82
CA GLY A 56 -15.32 -13.03 -24.47
C GLY A 56 -13.80 -12.91 -24.42
N THR A 57 -13.20 -12.33 -25.46
CA THR A 57 -11.75 -12.09 -25.50
C THR A 57 -11.33 -11.09 -24.41
N LEU A 58 -12.05 -9.98 -24.25
CA LEU A 58 -11.75 -8.96 -23.25
C LEU A 58 -11.79 -9.52 -21.83
N SER A 59 -12.88 -10.21 -21.48
CA SER A 59 -13.03 -10.83 -20.16
C SER A 59 -11.95 -11.87 -19.89
N GLN A 60 -11.50 -12.61 -20.89
CA GLN A 60 -10.43 -13.60 -20.73
C GLN A 60 -9.08 -12.94 -20.41
N PHE A 61 -8.74 -11.82 -21.07
CA PHE A 61 -7.55 -11.02 -20.72
C PHE A 61 -7.67 -10.40 -19.32
N MET A 62 -8.82 -9.83 -19.01
CA MET A 62 -9.14 -9.25 -17.70
C MET A 62 -9.03 -10.28 -16.58
N LEU A 63 -9.66 -11.44 -16.72
CA LEU A 63 -9.68 -12.48 -15.70
C LEU A 63 -8.31 -13.12 -15.50
N SER A 64 -7.60 -13.42 -16.60
CA SER A 64 -6.25 -14.00 -16.56
C SER A 64 -5.26 -13.06 -15.86
N SER A 65 -5.30 -11.77 -16.21
CA SER A 65 -4.45 -10.74 -15.60
C SER A 65 -4.82 -10.50 -14.14
N ALA A 66 -6.12 -10.39 -13.83
CA ALA A 66 -6.59 -10.25 -12.45
C ALA A 66 -6.18 -11.43 -11.57
N ALA A 67 -6.26 -12.66 -12.10
CA ALA A 67 -5.86 -13.86 -11.38
C ALA A 67 -4.36 -13.88 -11.08
N THR A 68 -3.50 -13.56 -12.06
CA THR A 68 -2.04 -13.56 -11.86
C THR A 68 -1.59 -12.43 -10.94
N PHE A 69 -1.99 -11.19 -11.22
CA PHE A 69 -1.63 -10.06 -10.37
C PHE A 69 -2.23 -10.19 -8.97
N GLY A 70 -3.47 -10.67 -8.85
CA GLY A 70 -4.09 -10.97 -7.56
C GLY A 70 -3.33 -12.03 -6.76
N PHE A 71 -2.94 -13.14 -7.40
CA PHE A 71 -2.21 -14.23 -6.74
C PHE A 71 -0.80 -13.80 -6.30
N PHE A 72 -0.01 -13.21 -7.20
CA PHE A 72 1.35 -12.77 -6.88
C PHE A 72 1.37 -11.65 -5.85
N MET A 73 0.46 -10.67 -5.97
CA MET A 73 0.40 -9.58 -4.99
C MET A 73 -0.14 -10.06 -3.64
N SER A 74 -1.06 -11.03 -3.61
CA SER A 74 -1.55 -11.61 -2.36
C SER A 74 -0.42 -12.24 -1.54
N ILE A 75 0.40 -13.08 -2.17
CA ILE A 75 1.57 -13.71 -1.52
C ILE A 75 2.67 -12.68 -1.26
N GLY A 76 2.95 -11.82 -2.24
CA GLY A 76 3.95 -10.75 -2.13
C GLY A 76 3.66 -9.79 -0.98
N THR A 77 2.39 -9.53 -0.67
CA THR A 77 2.00 -8.67 0.46
C THR A 77 2.28 -9.36 1.79
N VAL A 78 2.10 -10.67 1.89
CA VAL A 78 2.53 -11.42 3.09
C VAL A 78 4.05 -11.37 3.21
N LEU A 79 4.79 -11.85 2.21
CA LEU A 79 6.26 -11.91 2.24
C LEU A 79 6.92 -10.54 2.48
N ARG A 80 6.41 -9.48 1.84
CA ARG A 80 6.87 -8.11 2.07
C ARG A 80 6.62 -7.65 3.50
N THR A 81 5.61 -8.18 4.18
CA THR A 81 5.27 -7.80 5.54
C THR A 81 5.81 -8.77 6.60
N GLU A 82 6.20 -10.00 6.23
CA GLU A 82 6.96 -10.91 7.11
C GLU A 82 8.43 -10.46 7.24
N GLY A 83 9.03 -9.89 6.18
CA GLY A 83 10.35 -9.25 6.25
C GLY A 83 10.32 -7.84 6.87
N ILE A 84 9.13 -7.24 7.01
CA ILE A 84 8.88 -5.93 7.61
C ILE A 84 8.14 -6.13 8.95
N GLU A 85 8.71 -6.96 9.84
CA GLU A 85 8.77 -6.56 11.25
C GLU A 85 9.77 -5.39 11.44
N ALA A 86 10.55 -5.06 10.40
CA ALA A 86 11.43 -3.90 10.31
C ALA A 86 10.80 -2.71 9.53
N ASN A 87 10.06 -1.85 10.26
CA ASN A 87 9.78 -0.41 10.04
C ASN A 87 8.61 0.05 9.10
N PRO A 88 7.99 1.24 9.29
CA PRO A 88 7.88 2.15 10.46
C PRO A 88 6.52 2.93 10.46
N HIS A 89 5.39 2.34 10.82
CA HIS A 89 4.24 3.14 11.27
C HIS A 89 3.71 2.57 12.58
N LEU A 90 4.59 2.65 13.56
CA LEU A 90 4.33 2.51 14.99
C LEU A 90 4.02 1.07 15.45
N THR A 91 5.06 0.25 15.50
CA THR A 91 5.18 -0.73 16.59
C THR A 91 5.03 0.00 17.93
N PRO A 92 4.44 -0.61 18.98
CA PRO A 92 4.20 0.03 20.28
C PRO A 92 5.45 0.72 20.85
N ALA A 93 6.64 0.16 20.60
CA ALA A 93 7.92 0.73 21.00
C ALA A 93 8.25 2.06 20.28
N GLN A 94 7.95 2.17 18.98
CA GLN A 94 8.19 3.39 18.20
C GLN A 94 7.22 4.52 18.56
N ARG A 95 5.99 4.20 19.00
CA ARG A 95 5.08 5.19 19.60
C ARG A 95 5.73 5.87 20.78
N ILE A 96 6.34 5.09 21.67
CA ILE A 96 6.95 5.58 22.91
C ILE A 96 8.22 6.38 22.60
N VAL A 97 9.05 5.94 21.64
CA VAL A 97 10.25 6.68 21.23
C VAL A 97 9.90 7.99 20.52
N ALA A 98 8.90 8.00 19.64
CA ALA A 98 8.46 9.24 18.95
C ALA A 98 7.86 10.26 19.94
N LEU A 99 7.11 9.80 20.94
CA LEU A 99 6.61 10.66 22.02
C LEU A 99 7.76 11.20 22.88
N ARG A 100 8.74 10.36 23.22
CA ARG A 100 9.94 10.79 23.96
C ARG A 100 10.80 11.77 23.17
N GLN A 101 10.91 11.61 21.85
CA GLN A 101 11.60 12.58 21.00
C GLN A 101 10.88 13.93 20.98
N HIS A 102 9.55 13.94 20.98
CA HIS A 102 8.78 15.18 21.12
C HIS A 102 8.99 15.87 22.48
N GLU A 103 9.15 15.10 23.55
CA GLU A 103 9.48 15.64 24.88
C GLU A 103 10.90 16.21 24.92
N LEU A 104 11.90 15.48 24.40
CA LEU A 104 13.28 15.93 24.33
C LEU A 104 13.44 17.17 23.43
N LEU A 105 12.71 17.23 22.30
CA LEU A 105 12.70 18.41 21.45
C LEU A 105 12.00 19.59 22.13
N ARG A 106 10.95 19.34 22.93
CA ARG A 106 10.32 20.37 23.76
C ARG A 106 11.24 20.86 24.88
N GLU A 107 12.02 20.00 25.51
CA GLU A 107 13.00 20.36 26.52
C GLU A 107 14.19 21.12 25.92
N ALA A 108 14.72 20.66 24.78
CA ALA A 108 15.76 21.35 24.04
C ALA A 108 15.29 22.73 23.54
N ALA A 109 14.05 22.86 23.08
CA ALA A 109 13.46 24.14 22.72
C ALA A 109 13.28 25.06 23.94
N ARG A 110 12.85 24.52 25.09
CA ARG A 110 12.69 25.29 26.35
C ARG A 110 14.04 25.78 26.89
N ASN A 111 15.07 24.93 26.82
CA ASN A 111 16.43 25.26 27.25
C ASN A 111 17.13 26.20 26.27
N GLY A 112 16.87 26.09 24.97
CA GLY A 112 17.38 27.03 23.96
C GLY A 112 16.84 28.45 24.13
N VAL A 113 15.58 28.60 24.52
CA VAL A 113 14.98 29.90 24.86
C VAL A 113 15.65 30.52 26.10
N HIS A 114 15.99 29.72 27.12
CA HIS A 114 16.68 30.22 28.31
C HIS A 114 18.12 30.70 28.08
N ILE A 115 18.80 30.23 27.02
CA ILE A 115 20.16 30.67 26.67
C ILE A 115 20.13 31.96 25.84
N GLN A 116 19.06 32.20 25.07
CA GLN A 116 18.91 33.41 24.27
C GLN A 116 18.59 34.66 25.12
N ASP A 117 17.90 34.50 26.26
CA ASP A 117 17.57 35.59 27.21
C ASP A 117 18.74 36.07 28.10
N ARG A 118 19.92 35.42 27.99
CA ARG A 118 21.13 35.70 28.80
C ARG A 118 22.27 36.31 27.97
N LYS A 119 21.96 36.99 26.87
CA LYS A 119 22.86 37.84 26.10
C LYS A 119 22.22 39.19 25.84
#